data_AF-A0AAP8GF55-F1
#
_entry.id   AF-A0AAP8GF55-F1
#
_cell.length_a   1.000
_cell.length_b   1.000
_cell.length_c   1.000
_cell.angle_alpha   90.00
_cell.angle_beta   90.00
_cell.angle_gamma   90.00
#
_symmetry.space_group_name_H-M   'P 1'
#
loop_
_entity.id
_entity.type
_entity.pdbx_description
1 polymer ?
#
loop_
_entity_poly.entity_id
_entity_poly.type
_entity_poly.pdbx_seq_one_letter_code
_entity_poly.pdbx_strand_id
1 'polypeptide(L)'
;HAVLHDEQTGETYTPLHHVPDQKATFDIHNSPLSEAAVVGFEYGYNVENKKSFNIWEAQYGDFANMSQMIFDNFLFSSRSKWGERSGLTLFLPHAYEGQGPEHSSARLERFLQLAAENNCTVVNLSSSSNYFHLLRAQAASLDSEQMRPLVVMSPKSLLRNKTVAKPIDEFTSGGFEPILTESYQADKVTKVILATGKMF
;
A
#
# COMPACT_ATOMS: atom_id res chain seq x y z
N HIS A 1 -2.44 5.34 -14.78
CA HIS A 1 -1.91 4.76 -16.03
C HIS A 1 -0.39 4.89 -16.01
N ALA A 2 0.32 3.86 -15.59
CA ALA A 2 1.79 3.89 -15.49
C ALA A 2 2.48 3.52 -16.81
N VAL A 3 1.86 2.67 -17.64
CA VAL A 3 2.27 2.38 -19.01
C VAL A 3 1.16 2.88 -19.94
N LEU A 4 1.54 3.64 -20.96
CA LEU A 4 0.69 4.08 -22.06
C LEU A 4 0.95 3.18 -23.26
N HIS A 5 -0.09 2.93 -24.06
CA HIS A 5 0.00 2.16 -25.30
C HIS A 5 -0.43 3.05 -26.45
N ASP A 6 0.38 3.12 -27.50
CA ASP A 6 -0.01 3.76 -28.74
C ASP A 6 -1.15 2.96 -29.40
N GLU A 7 -2.22 3.65 -29.80
CA GLU A 7 -3.41 3.02 -30.37
C GLU A 7 -3.14 2.37 -31.73
N GLN A 8 -2.23 2.92 -32.52
CA GLN A 8 -1.94 2.47 -33.89
C GLN A 8 -0.87 1.39 -33.91
N THR A 9 0.18 1.54 -33.10
CA THR A 9 1.36 0.66 -33.15
C THR A 9 1.43 -0.34 -32.00
N GLY A 10 0.74 -0.08 -30.89
CA GLY A 10 0.85 -0.86 -29.66
C GLY A 10 2.15 -0.63 -28.88
N GLU A 11 3.02 0.28 -29.35
CA GLU A 11 4.25 0.64 -28.65
C GLU A 11 3.95 1.19 -27.26
N THR A 12 4.80 0.85 -26.31
CA THR A 12 4.63 1.24 -24.91
C THR A 12 5.46 2.47 -24.57
N TYR A 13 4.87 3.35 -23.75
CA TYR A 13 5.55 4.50 -23.18
C TYR A 13 5.30 4.56 -21.68
N THR A 14 6.36 4.60 -20.88
CA THR A 14 6.28 4.64 -19.41
C THR A 14 6.77 6.02 -18.93
N PRO A 15 5.87 6.97 -18.59
CA PRO A 15 6.27 8.34 -18.27
C PRO A 15 7.31 8.45 -17.14
N LEU A 16 7.28 7.53 -16.18
CA LEU A 16 8.22 7.52 -15.07
C LEU A 16 9.68 7.27 -15.50
N HIS A 17 9.93 6.64 -16.65
CA HIS A 17 11.29 6.46 -17.20
C HIS A 17 11.90 7.75 -17.73
N HIS A 18 11.08 8.80 -17.91
CA HIS A 18 11.48 10.05 -18.55
C HIS A 18 11.54 11.23 -17.56
N VAL A 19 11.56 10.95 -16.25
CA VAL A 19 11.80 11.98 -15.23
C VAL A 19 13.27 12.43 -15.31
N PRO A 20 13.55 13.74 -15.48
CA PRO A 20 14.93 14.24 -15.55
C PRO A 20 15.75 13.85 -14.32
N ASP A 21 17.03 13.53 -14.54
CA ASP A 21 17.99 13.18 -13.50
C ASP A 21 17.62 11.96 -12.62
N GLN A 22 16.69 11.11 -13.06
CA GLN A 22 16.35 9.91 -12.30
C GLN A 22 17.55 8.95 -12.18
N LYS A 23 17.78 8.45 -10.95
CA LYS A 23 18.85 7.48 -10.65
C LYS A 23 18.32 6.09 -10.31
N ALA A 24 17.01 5.98 -10.11
CA ALA A 24 16.34 4.73 -9.80
C ALA A 24 15.74 4.13 -11.08
N THR A 25 15.67 2.80 -11.13
CA THR A 25 14.86 2.11 -12.13
C THR A 25 13.39 2.11 -11.68
N PHE A 26 12.48 1.99 -12.64
CA PHE A 26 11.07 1.79 -12.38
C PHE A 26 10.61 0.62 -13.23
N ASP A 27 10.21 -0.47 -12.58
CA ASP A 27 9.78 -1.69 -13.24
C ASP A 27 8.31 -1.94 -12.89
N ILE A 28 7.51 -2.23 -13.92
CA ILE A 28 6.08 -2.52 -13.78
C ILE A 28 5.73 -3.71 -14.66
N HIS A 29 5.06 -4.68 -14.05
CA HIS A 29 4.73 -5.94 -14.72
C HIS A 29 3.26 -6.28 -14.48
N ASN A 30 2.58 -6.62 -15.57
CA ASN A 30 1.32 -7.36 -15.46
C ASN A 30 1.69 -8.81 -15.11
N SER A 31 1.45 -9.20 -13.87
CA SER A 31 1.76 -10.55 -13.42
C SER A 31 0.88 -11.59 -14.14
N PRO A 32 1.31 -12.88 -14.21
CA PRO A 32 0.37 -13.94 -14.51
C PRO A 32 -0.75 -13.97 -13.45
N LEU A 33 -1.83 -14.70 -13.75
CA LEU A 33 -2.96 -14.90 -12.84
C LEU A 33 -2.59 -15.90 -11.73
N SER A 34 -1.70 -15.47 -10.84
CA SER A 34 -1.23 -16.27 -9.70
C SER A 34 -0.84 -15.34 -8.55
N GLU A 35 -1.52 -15.45 -7.41
CA GLU A 35 -1.20 -14.64 -6.25
C GLU A 35 -0.02 -15.25 -5.48
N ALA A 36 -0.11 -16.53 -5.10
CA ALA A 36 0.86 -17.17 -4.20
C ALA A 36 2.30 -17.14 -4.74
N ALA A 37 2.47 -17.50 -6.02
CA ALA A 37 3.78 -17.54 -6.65
C ALA A 37 4.37 -16.14 -6.83
N VAL A 38 3.55 -15.15 -7.22
CA VAL A 38 4.00 -13.77 -7.44
C VAL A 38 4.33 -13.10 -6.11
N VAL A 39 3.51 -13.24 -5.07
CA VAL A 39 3.83 -12.70 -3.73
C VAL A 39 5.09 -13.35 -3.16
N GLY A 40 5.26 -14.67 -3.36
CA GLY A 40 6.50 -15.37 -2.97
C GLY A 40 7.73 -14.85 -3.72
N PHE A 41 7.59 -14.59 -5.02
CA PHE A 41 8.64 -13.98 -5.83
C PHE A 41 9.00 -12.57 -5.34
N GLU A 42 8.01 -11.70 -5.15
CA GLU A 42 8.22 -10.31 -4.68
C GLU A 42 8.85 -10.26 -3.28
N TYR A 43 8.44 -11.18 -2.39
CA TYR A 43 9.07 -11.34 -1.09
C TYR A 43 10.55 -11.71 -1.23
N GLY A 44 10.87 -12.72 -2.04
CA GLY A 44 12.24 -13.16 -2.27
C GLY A 44 13.11 -12.06 -2.90
N TYR A 45 12.57 -11.36 -3.91
CA TYR A 45 13.24 -10.22 -4.55
C TYR A 45 13.58 -9.14 -3.52
N ASN A 46 12.64 -8.79 -2.65
CA ASN A 46 12.83 -7.70 -1.70
C ASN A 46 13.76 -8.07 -0.53
N VAL A 47 13.81 -9.35 -0.13
CA VAL A 47 14.80 -9.84 0.84
C VAL A 47 16.22 -9.71 0.29
N GLU A 48 16.42 -10.03 -0.99
CA GLU A 48 17.73 -9.92 -1.65
C GLU A 48 18.10 -8.46 -1.95
N ASN A 49 17.17 -7.69 -2.51
CA ASN A 49 17.37 -6.29 -2.85
C ASN A 49 16.68 -5.36 -1.84
N LYS A 50 17.32 -5.19 -0.68
CA LYS A 50 16.78 -4.43 0.46
C LYS A 50 16.52 -2.95 0.21
N LYS A 51 17.08 -2.39 -0.86
CA LYS A 51 16.89 -0.99 -1.28
C LYS A 51 15.75 -0.81 -2.28
N SER A 52 15.20 -1.90 -2.81
CA SER A 52 14.11 -1.86 -3.77
C SER A 52 12.77 -1.61 -3.08
N PHE A 53 11.98 -0.69 -3.64
CA PHE A 53 10.62 -0.43 -3.18
C PHE A 53 9.64 -1.31 -3.96
N ASN A 54 9.45 -2.55 -3.49
CA ASN A 54 8.57 -3.52 -4.13
C ASN A 54 7.11 -3.32 -3.69
N ILE A 55 6.20 -3.31 -4.67
CA ILE A 55 4.76 -3.28 -4.45
C ILE A 55 4.15 -4.48 -5.19
N TRP A 56 3.37 -5.28 -4.47
CA TRP A 56 2.44 -6.22 -5.06
C TRP A 56 1.02 -5.69 -4.88
N GLU A 57 0.26 -5.59 -5.97
CA GLU A 57 -1.13 -5.15 -5.95
C GLU A 57 -2.06 -6.32 -6.30
N ALA A 58 -2.98 -6.62 -5.39
CA ALA A 58 -4.06 -7.56 -5.67
C ALA A 58 -5.09 -6.91 -6.60
N GLN A 59 -5.71 -7.67 -7.50
CA GLN A 59 -6.81 -7.14 -8.33
C GLN A 59 -7.98 -6.65 -7.47
N TYR A 60 -8.35 -7.45 -6.47
CA TYR A 60 -9.16 -7.06 -5.31
C TYR A 60 -8.48 -7.64 -4.07
N GLY A 61 -8.52 -6.93 -2.95
CA GLY A 61 -7.86 -7.38 -1.72
C GLY A 61 -8.38 -8.74 -1.23
N ASP A 62 -9.62 -9.08 -1.59
CA ASP A 62 -10.28 -10.36 -1.32
C ASP A 62 -9.44 -11.58 -1.77
N PHE A 63 -8.68 -11.46 -2.87
CA PHE A 63 -7.85 -12.53 -3.44
C PHE A 63 -6.50 -12.73 -2.75
N ALA A 64 -6.11 -11.83 -1.83
CA ALA A 64 -4.85 -11.96 -1.09
C ALA A 64 -4.80 -13.25 -0.25
N ASN A 65 -5.95 -13.84 0.09
CA ASN A 65 -6.05 -15.13 0.78
C ASN A 65 -5.35 -16.27 0.02
N MET A 66 -5.22 -16.19 -1.30
CA MET A 66 -4.51 -17.19 -2.11
C MET A 66 -3.01 -17.23 -1.78
N SER A 67 -2.45 -16.15 -1.23
CA SER A 67 -1.05 -16.01 -0.80
C SER A 67 -0.83 -16.24 0.69
N GLN A 68 -1.81 -16.77 1.43
CA GLN A 68 -1.79 -16.83 2.89
C GLN A 68 -0.54 -17.50 3.46
N MET A 69 -0.08 -18.59 2.84
CA MET A 69 1.14 -19.29 3.26
C MET A 69 2.36 -18.36 3.28
N ILE A 70 2.49 -17.46 2.28
CA ILE A 70 3.60 -16.52 2.19
C ILE A 70 3.49 -15.47 3.30
N PHE A 71 2.28 -14.97 3.55
CA PHE A 71 2.04 -14.02 4.64
C PHE A 71 2.40 -14.59 6.01
N ASP A 72 1.90 -15.78 6.32
CA ASP A 72 2.04 -16.37 7.66
C ASP A 72 3.47 -16.84 7.93
N ASN A 73 4.08 -17.54 6.97
CA ASN A 73 5.33 -18.25 7.21
C ASN A 73 6.58 -17.45 6.85
N PHE A 74 6.41 -16.36 6.08
CA PHE A 74 7.49 -15.53 5.58
C PHE A 74 7.24 -14.07 5.92
N LEU A 75 6.35 -13.37 5.22
CA LEU A 75 6.29 -11.90 5.24
C LEU A 75 6.18 -11.32 6.66
N PHE A 76 5.32 -11.88 7.51
CA PHE A 76 5.07 -11.33 8.85
C PHE A 76 5.88 -11.99 9.98
N SER A 77 6.56 -13.10 9.71
CA SER A 77 7.29 -13.88 10.74
C SER A 77 8.78 -14.05 10.47
N SER A 78 9.28 -13.65 9.30
CA SER A 78 10.69 -13.83 8.90
C SER A 78 11.66 -13.05 9.79
N ARG A 79 11.28 -11.84 10.22
CA ARG A 79 12.12 -11.01 11.09
C ARG A 79 12.36 -11.69 12.44
N SER A 80 11.33 -12.23 13.06
CA SER A 80 11.45 -12.91 14.37
C SER A 80 12.09 -14.29 14.24
N LYS A 81 11.80 -15.03 13.16
CA LYS A 81 12.32 -16.40 12.95
C LYS A 81 13.78 -16.42 12.50
N TRP A 82 14.16 -15.51 11.61
CA TRP A 82 15.41 -15.58 10.86
C TRP A 82 16.20 -14.27 10.84
N GLY A 83 15.69 -13.20 11.44
CA GLY A 83 16.30 -11.86 11.35
C GLY A 83 16.14 -11.20 9.98
N GLU A 84 15.40 -11.82 9.05
CA GLU A 84 15.21 -11.29 7.70
C GLU A 84 14.18 -10.18 7.66
N ARG A 85 14.47 -9.12 6.90
CA ARG A 85 13.61 -7.95 6.78
C ARG A 85 13.11 -7.83 5.35
N SER A 86 11.83 -7.53 5.23
CA SER A 86 11.19 -7.17 3.96
C SER A 86 10.42 -5.87 4.15
N GLY A 87 10.51 -4.99 3.17
CA GLY A 87 9.73 -3.78 2.99
C GLY A 87 8.65 -3.94 1.91
N LEU A 88 8.34 -5.19 1.52
CA LEU A 88 7.31 -5.51 0.53
C LEU A 88 5.99 -4.83 0.94
N THR A 89 5.46 -4.06 -0.01
CA THR A 89 4.21 -3.34 0.16
C THR A 89 3.09 -4.07 -0.55
N LEU A 90 1.98 -4.31 0.15
CA LEU A 90 0.78 -4.94 -0.38
C LEU A 90 -0.29 -3.87 -0.60
N PHE A 91 -0.74 -3.70 -1.84
CA PHE A 91 -1.92 -2.91 -2.16
C PHE A 91 -3.13 -3.85 -2.29
N LEU A 92 -4.09 -3.70 -1.39
CA LEU A 92 -5.24 -4.58 -1.26
C LEU A 92 -6.53 -3.77 -1.45
N PRO A 93 -7.11 -3.72 -2.67
CA PRO A 93 -8.32 -2.93 -2.90
C PRO A 93 -9.45 -3.36 -1.97
N HIS A 94 -9.94 -2.42 -1.16
CA HIS A 94 -10.86 -2.69 -0.06
C HIS A 94 -11.93 -1.60 0.05
N ALA A 95 -13.20 -1.98 -0.04
CA ALA A 95 -14.35 -1.16 0.36
C ALA A 95 -15.67 -1.92 0.15
N TYR A 96 -16.62 -1.74 1.07
CA TYR A 96 -17.99 -2.22 0.92
C TYR A 96 -18.79 -1.28 0.01
N GLU A 97 -18.99 -1.69 -1.25
CA GLU A 97 -19.59 -0.86 -2.31
C GLU A 97 -20.69 -1.58 -3.08
N GLY A 98 -21.24 -2.66 -2.52
CA GLY A 98 -22.33 -3.42 -3.13
C GLY A 98 -21.92 -4.36 -4.26
N GLN A 99 -20.62 -4.63 -4.45
CA GLN A 99 -20.10 -5.51 -5.51
C GLN A 99 -20.05 -6.99 -5.13
N GLY A 100 -20.58 -7.37 -3.96
CA GLY A 100 -20.64 -8.75 -3.49
C GLY A 100 -19.46 -9.17 -2.61
N PRO A 101 -19.46 -10.45 -2.18
CA PRO A 101 -18.60 -10.96 -1.11
C PRO A 101 -17.11 -11.10 -1.47
N GLU A 102 -16.78 -11.12 -2.76
CA GLU A 102 -15.40 -11.30 -3.26
C GLU A 102 -14.81 -10.01 -3.87
N HIS A 103 -15.47 -8.89 -3.66
CA HIS A 103 -15.07 -7.58 -4.18
C HIS A 103 -15.23 -6.49 -3.11
N SER A 104 -15.11 -6.85 -1.83
CA SER A 104 -15.42 -5.95 -0.72
C SER A 104 -14.34 -5.91 0.36
N SER A 105 -13.81 -7.07 0.74
CA SER A 105 -13.00 -7.20 1.95
C SER A 105 -11.62 -7.79 1.66
N ALA A 106 -10.59 -6.97 1.88
CA ALA A 106 -9.22 -7.43 2.00
C ALA A 106 -8.94 -8.19 3.31
N ARG A 107 -9.96 -8.40 4.15
CA ARG A 107 -9.84 -9.08 5.46
C ARG A 107 -8.85 -8.36 6.39
N LEU A 108 -9.03 -7.05 6.56
CA LEU A 108 -8.22 -6.20 7.44
C LEU A 108 -7.96 -6.84 8.81
N GLU A 109 -8.99 -7.48 9.38
CA GLU A 109 -8.93 -8.17 10.66
C GLU A 109 -7.82 -9.25 10.73
N ARG A 110 -7.52 -9.91 9.61
CA ARG A 110 -6.49 -10.94 9.55
C ARG A 110 -5.09 -10.34 9.62
N PHE A 111 -4.85 -9.25 8.89
CA PHE A 111 -3.57 -8.55 8.94
C PHE A 111 -3.31 -7.92 10.31
N LEU A 112 -4.36 -7.41 10.97
CA LEU A 112 -4.27 -6.94 12.35
C LEU A 112 -3.98 -8.08 13.34
N GLN A 113 -4.56 -9.27 13.14
CA GLN A 113 -4.26 -10.44 13.97
C GLN A 113 -2.80 -10.93 13.82
N LEU A 114 -2.23 -10.79 12.62
CA LEU A 114 -0.83 -11.13 12.35
C LEU A 114 0.16 -10.07 12.86
N ALA A 115 -0.32 -8.88 13.23
CA ALA A 115 0.53 -7.79 13.68
C ALA A 115 0.96 -7.99 15.14
N ALA A 116 2.26 -8.17 15.36
CA ALA A 116 2.87 -8.28 16.68
C ALA A 116 4.32 -7.79 16.61
N GLU A 117 4.88 -7.33 17.74
CA GLU A 117 6.30 -6.93 17.83
C GLU A 117 6.76 -5.92 16.74
N ASN A 118 5.86 -5.03 16.31
CA ASN A 118 6.11 -4.08 15.22
C ASN A 118 6.56 -4.73 13.90
N ASN A 119 6.13 -5.97 13.64
CA ASN A 119 6.51 -6.74 12.46
C ASN A 119 6.01 -6.16 11.14
N CYS A 120 4.93 -5.36 11.14
CA CYS A 120 4.39 -4.71 9.94
C CYS A 120 3.73 -3.37 10.25
N THR A 121 3.31 -2.68 9.19
CA THR A 121 2.41 -1.52 9.26
C THR A 121 1.16 -1.80 8.45
N VAL A 122 -0.01 -1.61 9.04
CA VAL A 122 -1.32 -1.80 8.38
C VAL A 122 -2.04 -0.46 8.34
N VAL A 123 -2.45 0.00 7.16
CA VAL A 123 -3.10 1.30 6.98
C VAL A 123 -4.38 1.19 6.17
N ASN A 124 -5.29 2.14 6.40
CA ASN A 124 -6.50 2.33 5.62
C ASN A 124 -6.78 3.83 5.54
N LEU A 125 -6.35 4.44 4.42
CA LEU A 125 -6.18 5.90 4.29
C LEU A 125 -7.37 6.57 3.59
N SER A 126 -7.58 7.84 3.90
CA SER A 126 -8.65 8.70 3.36
C SER A 126 -8.13 10.05 2.83
N SER A 127 -6.82 10.18 2.59
CA SER A 127 -6.19 11.39 2.05
C SER A 127 -5.12 11.06 1.02
N SER A 128 -5.15 11.75 -0.12
CA SER A 128 -4.16 11.59 -1.19
C SER A 128 -2.75 12.08 -0.79
N SER A 129 -2.64 13.16 -0.01
CA SER A 129 -1.35 13.63 0.53
C SER A 129 -0.77 12.63 1.53
N ASN A 130 -1.61 12.08 2.40
CA ASN A 130 -1.17 11.12 3.41
C ASN A 130 -0.72 9.79 2.77
N TYR A 131 -1.39 9.35 1.69
CA TYR A 131 -0.94 8.21 0.88
C TYR A 131 0.43 8.47 0.25
N PHE A 132 0.64 9.65 -0.37
CA PHE A 132 1.93 10.03 -0.92
C PHE A 132 3.05 10.02 0.14
N HIS A 133 2.80 10.62 1.30
CA HIS A 133 3.79 10.66 2.38
C HIS A 133 4.09 9.28 2.96
N LEU A 134 3.08 8.41 3.08
CA LEU A 134 3.28 7.03 3.51
C LEU A 134 4.21 6.26 2.56
N LEU A 135 3.99 6.33 1.26
CA LEU A 135 4.84 5.62 0.29
C LEU A 135 6.30 6.12 0.34
N ARG A 136 6.48 7.43 0.52
CA ARG A 136 7.82 8.02 0.69
C ARG A 136 8.46 7.58 2.00
N ALA A 137 7.71 7.52 3.09
CA ALA A 137 8.19 7.03 4.38
C ALA A 137 8.59 5.55 4.29
N GLN A 138 7.80 4.73 3.59
CA GLN A 138 8.13 3.32 3.34
C GLN A 138 9.42 3.20 2.54
N ALA A 139 9.55 3.91 1.42
CA ALA A 139 10.76 3.92 0.61
C ALA A 139 11.99 4.41 1.38
N ALA A 140 11.84 5.42 2.24
CA ALA A 140 12.93 5.93 3.09
C ALA A 140 13.34 4.96 4.20
N SER A 141 12.46 4.04 4.60
CA SER A 141 12.74 3.03 5.62
C SER A 141 13.52 1.82 5.10
N LEU A 142 13.63 1.66 3.78
CA LEU A 142 14.30 0.53 3.15
C LEU A 142 15.78 0.46 3.54
N ASP A 143 16.31 -0.77 3.64
CA ASP A 143 17.67 -1.07 4.10
C ASP A 143 18.02 -0.52 5.51
N SER A 144 17.00 -0.28 6.35
CA SER A 144 17.16 0.18 7.73
C SER A 144 16.55 -0.79 8.75
N GLU A 145 16.82 -0.59 10.04
CA GLU A 145 16.17 -1.34 11.13
C GLU A 145 14.65 -1.11 11.20
N GLN A 146 14.16 -0.02 10.61
CA GLN A 146 12.75 0.33 10.59
C GLN A 146 12.00 -0.35 9.44
N MET A 147 12.72 -0.95 8.48
CA MET A 147 12.15 -1.67 7.34
C MET A 147 11.20 -2.77 7.83
N ARG A 148 9.96 -2.71 7.35
CA ARG A 148 8.91 -3.69 7.64
C ARG A 148 7.90 -3.72 6.49
N PRO A 149 7.14 -4.81 6.33
CA PRO A 149 6.08 -4.88 5.34
C PRO A 149 5.02 -3.82 5.58
N LEU A 150 4.48 -3.29 4.50
CA LEU A 150 3.39 -2.31 4.53
C LEU A 150 2.15 -2.93 3.89
N VAL A 151 1.04 -3.00 4.63
CA VAL A 151 -0.26 -3.45 4.15
C VAL A 151 -1.17 -2.25 3.98
N VAL A 152 -1.53 -1.93 2.73
CA VAL A 152 -2.42 -0.82 2.41
C VAL A 152 -3.77 -1.39 1.99
N MET A 153 -4.81 -1.07 2.76
CA MET A 153 -6.20 -1.21 2.31
C MET A 153 -6.44 -0.15 1.23
N SER A 154 -6.10 -0.47 -0.02
CA SER A 154 -6.08 0.51 -1.10
C SER A 154 -7.52 0.86 -1.54
N PRO A 155 -7.77 2.10 -1.94
CA PRO A 155 -9.13 2.54 -2.23
C PRO A 155 -9.66 2.03 -3.56
N LYS A 156 -11.00 1.92 -3.65
CA LYS A 156 -11.74 1.76 -4.91
C LYS A 156 -12.41 3.06 -5.33
N SER A 157 -13.59 3.38 -4.80
CA SER A 157 -14.28 4.63 -5.17
C SER A 157 -13.52 5.91 -4.79
N LEU A 158 -12.69 5.89 -3.73
CA LEU A 158 -11.92 7.09 -3.34
C LEU A 158 -10.92 7.53 -4.42
N LEU A 159 -10.53 6.64 -5.34
CA LEU A 159 -9.69 6.99 -6.50
C LEU A 159 -10.28 8.13 -7.36
N ARG A 160 -11.60 8.34 -7.29
CA ARG A 160 -12.32 9.40 -8.02
C ARG A 160 -13.09 10.35 -7.09
N ASN A 161 -12.95 10.21 -5.77
CA ASN A 161 -13.65 11.07 -4.83
C ASN A 161 -12.89 12.39 -4.66
N LYS A 162 -13.56 13.52 -4.91
CA LYS A 162 -12.96 14.85 -4.78
C LYS A 162 -12.65 15.23 -3.34
N THR A 163 -13.31 14.64 -2.34
CA THR A 163 -13.09 15.00 -0.92
C THR A 163 -11.73 14.52 -0.40
N VAL A 164 -11.15 13.49 -1.02
CA VAL A 164 -9.83 12.96 -0.62
C VAL A 164 -8.67 13.57 -1.42
N ALA A 165 -8.99 14.39 -2.43
CA ALA A 165 -8.01 15.13 -3.21
C ALA A 165 -7.46 16.29 -2.40
N LYS A 166 -6.13 16.44 -2.39
CA LYS A 166 -5.43 17.43 -1.57
C LYS A 166 -4.68 18.44 -2.42
N PRO A 167 -4.48 19.68 -1.93
CA PRO A 167 -3.70 20.69 -2.62
C PRO A 167 -2.20 20.38 -2.57
N ILE A 168 -1.42 20.95 -3.51
CA ILE A 168 0.01 20.62 -3.71
C ILE A 168 0.87 20.91 -2.47
N ASP A 169 0.54 21.94 -1.70
CA ASP A 169 1.22 22.30 -0.47
C ASP A 169 1.22 21.14 0.56
N GLU A 170 0.13 20.38 0.65
CA GLU A 170 0.06 19.18 1.50
C GLU A 170 1.00 18.04 1.03
N PHE A 171 1.48 18.04 -0.22
CA PHE A 171 2.46 17.05 -0.72
C PHE A 171 3.90 17.54 -0.56
N THR A 172 4.12 18.85 -0.62
CA THR A 172 5.46 19.46 -0.53
C THR A 172 5.89 19.81 0.89
N SER A 173 4.93 19.82 1.83
CA SER A 173 5.14 20.07 3.24
C SER A 173 4.49 18.98 4.10
N GLY A 174 4.92 18.86 5.35
CA GLY A 174 4.41 17.85 6.27
C GLY A 174 5.02 16.45 6.06
N GLY A 175 4.24 15.43 6.42
CA GLY A 175 4.66 14.02 6.39
C GLY A 175 3.47 13.10 6.64
N PHE A 176 3.76 11.81 6.87
CA PHE A 176 2.71 10.83 7.13
C PHE A 176 2.07 11.08 8.51
N GLU A 177 0.74 11.16 8.52
CA GLU A 177 -0.07 11.35 9.72
C GLU A 177 -0.86 10.07 10.04
N PRO A 178 -0.55 9.37 11.14
CA PRO A 178 -1.25 8.12 11.48
C PRO A 178 -2.69 8.34 11.95
N ILE A 179 -3.02 9.56 12.38
CA ILE A 179 -4.37 9.97 12.80
C ILE A 179 -4.67 11.29 12.10
N LEU A 180 -5.76 11.32 11.33
CA LEU A 180 -6.28 12.53 10.73
C LEU A 180 -7.40 13.10 11.62
N THR A 181 -7.39 14.42 11.81
CA THR A 181 -8.43 15.14 12.55
C THR A 181 -8.86 16.35 11.76
N GLU A 182 -10.17 16.59 11.68
CA GLU A 182 -10.70 17.84 11.11
C GLU A 182 -10.56 18.99 12.12
N SER A 183 -10.72 20.23 11.66
CA SER A 183 -10.77 21.39 12.56
C SER A 183 -12.08 21.37 13.36
N TYR A 184 -12.00 21.47 14.70
CA TYR A 184 -13.16 21.52 15.59
C TYR A 184 -12.95 22.47 16.78
N GLN A 185 -14.05 22.86 17.44
CA GLN A 185 -14.03 23.65 18.68
C GLN A 185 -14.11 22.68 19.87
N ALA A 186 -12.98 22.47 20.55
CA ALA A 186 -12.82 21.42 21.56
C ALA A 186 -13.83 21.50 22.71
N ASP A 187 -14.21 22.70 23.14
CA ASP A 187 -15.19 22.97 24.21
C ASP A 187 -16.63 22.57 23.84
N LYS A 188 -16.92 22.40 22.55
CA LYS A 188 -18.25 22.00 22.04
C LYS A 188 -18.35 20.51 21.71
N VAL A 189 -17.25 19.76 21.77
CA VAL A 189 -17.25 18.33 21.42
C VAL A 189 -17.86 17.51 22.56
N THR A 190 -18.95 16.82 22.28
CA THR A 190 -19.62 15.89 23.23
C THR A 190 -19.49 14.42 22.83
N LYS A 191 -19.02 14.14 21.61
CA LYS A 191 -18.87 12.80 21.05
C LYS A 191 -17.72 12.77 20.03
N VAL A 192 -16.90 11.74 20.11
CA VAL A 192 -15.84 11.44 19.14
C VAL A 192 -16.22 10.16 18.39
N ILE A 193 -16.13 10.19 17.06
CA ILE A 193 -16.33 9.02 16.20
C ILE A 193 -14.96 8.66 15.63
N LEU A 194 -14.52 7.43 15.89
CA LEU A 194 -13.32 6.88 15.28
C LEU A 194 -13.72 6.10 14.03
N ALA A 195 -13.09 6.43 12.91
CA ALA A 195 -13.31 5.78 11.62
C ALA A 195 -11.97 5.62 10.89
N THR A 196 -11.95 4.78 9.86
CA THR A 196 -10.77 4.54 9.05
C THR A 196 -11.17 4.29 7.60
N GLY A 197 -10.29 4.65 6.67
CA GLY A 197 -10.55 4.57 5.23
C GLY A 197 -11.74 5.41 4.79
N LYS A 198 -12.48 4.90 3.82
CA LYS A 198 -13.65 5.55 3.18
C LYS A 198 -14.75 6.03 4.15
N MET A 199 -14.80 5.50 5.37
CA MET A 199 -15.82 5.90 6.36
C MET A 199 -15.53 7.27 7.00
N PHE A 200 -14.30 7.77 6.89
CA PHE A 200 -13.91 9.12 7.26
C PHE A 200 -14.16 10.06 6.08
#